data_AF-A0A6P0Z0J9-F1
#
_entry.id   AF-A0A6P0Z0J9-F1
#
_cell.length_a   1.000
_cell.length_b   1.000
_cell.length_c   1.000
_cell.angle_alpha   90.00
_cell.angle_beta   90.00
_cell.angle_gamma   90.00
#
_symmetry.space_group_name_H-M   'P 1'
#
loop_
_entity.id
_entity.type
_entity.pdbx_description
1 polymer ?
#
loop_
_entity_poly.entity_id
_entity_poly.type
_entity_poly.pdbx_seq_one_letter_code
_entity_poly.pdbx_strand_id
1 'polypeptide(L)'
;MRYLMANGRIPRKSLRKHPTVTQEPLTPQRSRELIRAHRGWPGMRISGHLDLHGLSTLYYLPDNLTCGSLDISDCPHLTALPSGLRVTRWIEVAGSGLTDLPTNHGFILHWRGMPVSDRVALIPDSITGQDILNTENVELRRVLIERIGYDAFLKQVGGLIRDQDRDAGGDRQLVCIPFDDDEPLMMLKVICPSTGHLHALRVPPHMRTCHQAAAWVAGFDHPDDYHPIVES
;
A
#
# COMPACT_ATOMS: atom_id res chain seq x y z
N MET A 1 -1.16 -55.10 44.09
CA MET A 1 -0.18 -55.04 42.98
C MET A 1 -0.89 -55.37 41.68
N ARG A 2 -1.17 -54.36 40.84
CA ARG A 2 -1.29 -54.41 39.37
C ARG A 2 -1.84 -53.07 38.87
N TYR A 3 -0.92 -52.21 38.45
CA TYR A 3 -1.18 -51.08 37.56
C TYR A 3 -1.54 -51.64 36.18
N LEU A 4 -2.64 -51.17 35.57
CA LEU A 4 -2.85 -51.27 34.13
C LEU A 4 -3.44 -49.94 33.63
N MET A 5 -2.59 -49.22 32.90
CA MET A 5 -2.85 -47.94 32.24
C MET A 5 -3.88 -48.13 31.12
N ALA A 6 -4.98 -47.36 31.14
CA ALA A 6 -5.91 -47.27 30.02
C ALA A 6 -5.44 -46.17 29.05
N ASN A 7 -4.83 -46.59 27.94
CA ASN A 7 -4.54 -45.76 26.78
C ASN A 7 -5.85 -45.35 26.09
N GLY A 8 -6.42 -44.21 26.50
CA GLY A 8 -7.51 -43.55 25.78
C GLY A 8 -6.99 -42.83 24.54
N ARG A 9 -7.24 -43.41 23.35
CA ARG A 9 -6.94 -42.77 22.06
C ARG A 9 -7.74 -41.48 21.91
N ILE A 10 -7.06 -40.37 21.66
CA ILE A 10 -7.68 -39.12 21.19
C ILE A 10 -8.32 -39.40 19.82
N PRO A 11 -9.60 -39.05 19.59
CA PRO A 11 -10.21 -39.24 18.28
C PRO A 11 -9.51 -38.30 17.29
N ARG A 12 -8.83 -38.89 16.28
CA ARG A 12 -8.28 -38.15 15.14
C ARG A 12 -9.44 -37.39 14.49
N LYS A 13 -9.46 -36.07 14.65
CA LYS A 13 -10.31 -35.15 13.90
C LYS A 13 -10.20 -35.56 12.43
N SER A 14 -11.31 -35.96 11.83
CA SER A 14 -11.37 -36.37 10.43
C SER A 14 -10.78 -35.25 9.57
N LEU A 15 -9.55 -35.48 9.06
CA LEU A 15 -9.02 -34.72 7.94
C LEU A 15 -9.97 -35.01 6.79
N ARG A 16 -10.86 -34.05 6.48
CA ARG A 16 -11.65 -34.11 5.25
C ARG A 16 -10.65 -34.41 4.13
N LYS A 17 -10.86 -35.53 3.44
CA LYS A 17 -9.99 -35.94 2.33
C LYS A 17 -9.90 -34.77 1.36
N HIS A 18 -8.71 -34.17 1.26
CA HIS A 18 -8.44 -33.19 0.21
C HIS A 18 -8.73 -33.91 -1.13
N PRO A 19 -9.41 -33.25 -2.08
CA PRO A 19 -9.58 -33.83 -3.41
C PRO A 19 -8.20 -34.23 -3.90
N THR A 20 -8.10 -35.45 -4.45
CA THR A 20 -6.90 -36.02 -5.07
C THR A 20 -6.16 -34.90 -5.79
N VAL A 21 -4.94 -34.58 -5.36
CA VAL A 21 -4.12 -33.50 -5.91
C VAL A 21 -3.96 -33.76 -7.41
N THR A 22 -4.84 -33.17 -8.21
CA THR A 22 -4.68 -33.12 -9.67
C THR A 22 -3.39 -32.36 -9.92
N GLN A 23 -2.46 -32.93 -10.69
CA GLN A 23 -1.18 -32.28 -10.99
C GLN A 23 -1.35 -30.99 -11.82
N GLU A 24 -2.55 -30.76 -12.36
CA GLU A 24 -2.86 -29.59 -13.16
C GLU A 24 -2.99 -28.32 -12.30
N PRO A 25 -2.37 -27.21 -12.72
CA PRO A 25 -2.55 -25.92 -12.07
C PRO A 25 -4.02 -25.46 -12.09
N LEU A 26 -4.48 -24.88 -10.98
CA LEU A 26 -5.78 -24.22 -10.88
C LEU A 26 -5.81 -22.92 -11.69
N THR A 27 -7.00 -22.54 -12.15
CA THR A 27 -7.21 -21.21 -12.73
C THR A 27 -7.06 -20.10 -11.68
N PRO A 28 -6.67 -18.87 -12.06
CA PRO A 28 -6.62 -17.72 -11.17
C PRO A 28 -7.92 -17.46 -10.42
N GLN A 29 -9.05 -17.45 -11.13
CA GLN A 29 -10.36 -17.17 -10.56
C GLN A 29 -10.72 -18.18 -9.47
N ARG A 30 -10.53 -19.47 -9.75
CA ARG A 30 -10.83 -20.52 -8.78
C ARG A 30 -9.90 -20.45 -7.56
N SER A 31 -8.64 -20.09 -7.78
CA SER A 31 -7.64 -19.94 -6.72
C SER A 31 -7.99 -18.76 -5.79
N ARG A 32 -8.38 -17.61 -6.35
CA ARG A 32 -8.87 -16.46 -5.58
C ARG A 32 -10.07 -16.82 -4.71
N GLU A 33 -11.06 -17.52 -5.25
CA GLU A 33 -12.24 -17.98 -4.50
C GLU A 33 -11.86 -18.86 -3.30
N LEU A 34 -10.94 -19.81 -3.50
CA LEU A 34 -10.48 -20.73 -2.46
C LEU A 34 -9.70 -19.99 -1.38
N ILE A 35 -8.80 -19.08 -1.76
CA ILE A 35 -7.98 -18.29 -0.82
C ILE A 35 -8.88 -17.34 -0.02
N ARG A 36 -9.80 -16.62 -0.67
CA ARG A 36 -10.79 -15.76 0.00
C ARG A 36 -11.65 -16.51 1.02
N ALA A 37 -11.96 -17.78 0.76
CA ALA A 37 -12.72 -18.62 1.68
C ALA A 37 -11.85 -19.33 2.74
N HIS A 38 -10.55 -19.02 2.83
CA HIS A 38 -9.57 -19.74 3.67
C HIS A 38 -9.55 -21.26 3.44
N ARG A 39 -9.74 -21.67 2.19
CA ARG A 39 -9.78 -23.07 1.73
C ARG A 39 -8.59 -23.45 0.84
N GLY A 40 -7.62 -22.56 0.67
CA GLY A 40 -6.34 -22.91 0.03
C GLY A 40 -5.57 -23.96 0.83
N TRP A 41 -4.74 -24.74 0.16
CA TRP A 41 -3.93 -25.79 0.78
C TRP A 41 -2.46 -25.64 0.38
N PRO A 42 -1.52 -26.19 1.18
CA PRO A 42 -0.10 -26.13 0.84
C PRO A 42 0.22 -26.78 -0.51
N GLY A 43 1.08 -26.14 -1.30
CA GLY A 43 1.51 -26.64 -2.60
C GLY A 43 0.51 -26.42 -3.75
N MET A 44 -0.53 -25.61 -3.54
CA MET A 44 -1.48 -25.26 -4.59
C MET A 44 -0.76 -24.51 -5.72
N ARG A 45 -0.98 -24.96 -6.97
CA ARG A 45 -0.35 -24.41 -8.18
C ARG A 45 -1.40 -23.63 -8.96
N ILE A 46 -1.07 -22.43 -9.41
CA ILE A 46 -1.95 -21.54 -10.16
C ILE A 46 -1.36 -21.30 -11.54
N SER A 47 -2.19 -21.37 -12.58
CA SER A 47 -1.81 -20.97 -13.92
C SER A 47 -1.73 -19.44 -14.02
N GLY A 48 -0.52 -18.89 -14.15
CA GLY A 48 -0.32 -17.46 -14.41
C GLY A 48 -0.54 -16.56 -13.21
N HIS A 49 -1.19 -15.41 -13.44
CA HIS A 49 -1.34 -14.33 -12.46
C HIS A 49 -2.44 -14.65 -11.44
N LEU A 50 -2.10 -14.59 -10.15
CA LEU A 50 -3.05 -14.74 -9.06
C LEU A 50 -3.40 -13.35 -8.51
N ASP A 51 -4.59 -12.86 -8.82
CA ASP A 51 -5.14 -11.62 -8.29
C ASP A 51 -5.80 -11.88 -6.92
N LEU A 52 -5.26 -11.26 -5.86
CA LEU A 52 -5.83 -11.19 -4.51
C LEU A 52 -6.07 -9.73 -4.06
N HIS A 53 -6.00 -8.75 -4.97
CA HIS A 53 -6.16 -7.33 -4.65
C HIS A 53 -7.43 -7.06 -3.83
N GLY A 54 -7.29 -6.23 -2.80
CA GLY A 54 -8.40 -5.72 -1.98
C GLY A 54 -9.05 -6.76 -1.08
N LEU A 55 -8.45 -7.94 -0.89
CA LEU A 55 -8.97 -8.92 0.08
C LEU A 55 -8.64 -8.48 1.51
N SER A 56 -9.44 -7.55 2.05
CA SER A 56 -9.26 -6.93 3.37
C SER A 56 -9.33 -7.87 4.56
N THR A 57 -9.70 -9.14 4.39
CA THR A 57 -9.71 -10.15 5.45
C THR A 57 -8.61 -11.21 5.27
N LEU A 58 -7.79 -11.09 4.22
CA LEU A 58 -6.69 -12.00 3.95
C LEU A 58 -5.54 -11.73 4.92
N TYR A 59 -5.22 -12.72 5.76
CA TYR A 59 -4.13 -12.64 6.74
C TYR A 59 -3.03 -13.70 6.53
N TYR A 60 -3.23 -14.65 5.62
CA TYR A 60 -2.20 -15.64 5.25
C TYR A 60 -2.43 -16.20 3.86
N LEU A 61 -1.36 -16.68 3.25
CA LEU A 61 -1.39 -17.49 2.03
C LEU A 61 -0.96 -18.94 2.37
N PRO A 62 -1.37 -19.95 1.59
CA PRO A 62 -0.91 -21.31 1.81
C PRO A 62 0.60 -21.47 1.55
N ASP A 63 1.28 -22.29 2.35
CA ASP A 63 2.70 -22.63 2.11
C ASP A 63 2.91 -23.29 0.75
N ASN A 64 4.09 -23.11 0.16
CA ASN A 64 4.48 -23.68 -1.13
C ASN A 64 3.55 -23.29 -2.31
N LEU A 65 2.77 -22.21 -2.17
CA LEU A 65 1.96 -21.64 -3.24
C LEU A 65 2.86 -21.32 -4.45
N THR A 66 2.42 -21.70 -5.65
CA THR A 66 3.15 -21.42 -6.89
C THR A 66 2.26 -20.68 -7.89
N CYS A 67 2.71 -19.54 -8.41
CA CYS A 67 2.04 -18.79 -9.47
C CYS A 67 3.04 -18.01 -10.34
N GLY A 68 2.58 -17.45 -11.44
CA GLY A 68 3.40 -16.62 -12.33
C GLY A 68 3.67 -15.23 -11.74
N SER A 69 2.59 -14.51 -11.44
CA SER A 69 2.62 -13.22 -10.74
C SER A 69 1.61 -13.26 -9.62
N LEU A 70 1.76 -12.40 -8.62
CA LEU A 70 0.87 -12.32 -7.46
C LEU A 70 0.50 -10.85 -7.23
N ASP A 71 -0.79 -10.55 -7.11
CA ASP A 71 -1.24 -9.25 -6.65
C ASP A 71 -1.87 -9.40 -5.27
N ILE A 72 -1.23 -8.77 -4.27
CA ILE A 72 -1.71 -8.68 -2.89
C ILE A 72 -1.85 -7.22 -2.47
N SER A 73 -2.02 -6.32 -3.44
CA SER A 73 -2.28 -4.92 -3.13
C SER A 73 -3.55 -4.77 -2.31
N ASP A 74 -3.56 -3.75 -1.45
CA ASP A 74 -4.68 -3.40 -0.59
C ASP A 74 -5.17 -4.59 0.29
N CYS A 75 -4.24 -5.45 0.71
CA CYS A 75 -4.43 -6.53 1.68
C CYS A 75 -3.72 -6.20 3.01
N PRO A 76 -4.28 -5.31 3.85
CA PRO A 76 -3.57 -4.71 4.98
C PRO A 76 -3.23 -5.69 6.11
N HIS A 77 -3.89 -6.86 6.17
CA HIS A 77 -3.65 -7.87 7.20
C HIS A 77 -2.69 -8.99 6.76
N LEU A 78 -2.26 -9.00 5.49
CA LEU A 78 -1.26 -9.95 5.02
C LEU A 78 0.14 -9.39 5.33
N THR A 79 0.68 -9.78 6.49
CA THR A 79 1.94 -9.21 7.01
C THR A 79 3.19 -10.00 6.66
N ALA A 80 3.05 -11.22 6.15
CA ALA A 80 4.17 -12.05 5.72
C ALA A 80 3.80 -12.91 4.50
N LEU A 81 4.80 -13.19 3.68
CA LEU A 81 4.71 -14.19 2.61
C LEU A 81 4.87 -15.60 3.19
N PRO A 82 4.21 -16.62 2.63
CA PRO A 82 4.23 -17.97 3.19
C PRO A 82 5.54 -18.69 2.87
N SER A 83 5.84 -19.74 3.63
CA SER A 83 7.08 -20.50 3.44
C SER A 83 7.06 -21.23 2.10
N GLY A 84 8.16 -21.13 1.35
CA GLY A 84 8.29 -21.79 0.04
C GLY A 84 7.41 -21.20 -1.07
N LEU A 85 6.89 -19.97 -0.91
CA LEU A 85 6.24 -19.24 -1.99
C LEU A 85 7.13 -19.22 -3.24
N ARG A 86 6.55 -19.53 -4.40
CA ARG A 86 7.24 -19.45 -5.69
C ARG A 86 6.44 -18.56 -6.65
N VAL A 87 6.95 -17.37 -6.88
CA VAL A 87 6.46 -16.44 -7.90
C VAL A 87 7.55 -16.30 -8.96
N THR A 88 7.21 -16.48 -10.24
CA THR A 88 8.22 -16.49 -11.32
C THR A 88 8.45 -15.14 -11.98
N ARG A 89 7.57 -14.17 -11.72
CA ARG A 89 7.64 -12.81 -12.26
C ARG A 89 7.65 -11.80 -11.11
N TRP A 90 6.51 -11.22 -10.79
CA TRP A 90 6.41 -10.08 -9.89
C TRP A 90 5.33 -10.25 -8.82
N ILE A 91 5.48 -9.51 -7.73
CA ILE A 91 4.47 -9.34 -6.69
C ILE A 91 4.11 -7.85 -6.58
N GLU A 92 2.83 -7.52 -6.73
CA GLU A 92 2.31 -6.18 -6.42
C GLU A 92 1.96 -6.11 -4.92
N VAL A 93 2.56 -5.15 -4.20
CA VAL A 93 2.53 -5.09 -2.73
C VAL A 93 1.96 -3.79 -2.16
N ALA A 94 1.57 -2.82 -2.99
CA ALA A 94 1.07 -1.54 -2.52
C ALA A 94 -0.15 -1.71 -1.60
N GLY A 95 -0.12 -1.09 -0.40
CA GLY A 95 -1.22 -1.20 0.56
C GLY A 95 -1.35 -2.56 1.25
N SER A 96 -0.41 -3.49 1.05
CA SER A 96 -0.32 -4.72 1.84
C SER A 96 0.27 -4.45 3.23
N GLY A 97 0.07 -5.37 4.17
CA GLY A 97 0.65 -5.30 5.52
C GLY A 97 2.08 -5.83 5.61
N LEU A 98 2.73 -6.17 4.49
CA LEU A 98 4.02 -6.86 4.50
C LEU A 98 5.10 -6.05 5.24
N THR A 99 5.79 -6.70 6.16
CA THR A 99 6.87 -6.08 6.95
C THR A 99 8.26 -6.65 6.65
N ASP A 100 8.33 -7.79 5.96
CA ASP A 100 9.60 -8.46 5.63
C ASP A 100 9.46 -9.33 4.38
N LEU A 101 10.61 -9.68 3.77
CA LEU A 101 10.69 -10.54 2.60
C LEU A 101 11.71 -11.67 2.82
N PRO A 102 11.50 -12.85 2.22
CA PRO A 102 12.51 -13.90 2.21
C PRO A 102 13.82 -13.40 1.59
N THR A 103 14.96 -13.72 2.20
CA THR A 103 16.26 -13.42 1.61
C THR A 103 16.40 -14.07 0.23
N ASN A 104 16.94 -13.33 -0.75
CA ASN A 104 17.12 -13.80 -2.13
C ASN A 104 15.82 -14.35 -2.75
N HIS A 105 14.69 -13.68 -2.50
CA HIS A 105 13.36 -14.13 -2.92
C HIS A 105 13.20 -14.36 -4.44
N GLY A 106 13.98 -13.67 -5.28
CA GLY A 106 14.08 -13.95 -6.72
C GLY A 106 12.92 -13.47 -7.60
N PHE A 107 11.86 -12.90 -7.01
CA PHE A 107 10.79 -12.18 -7.72
C PHE A 107 11.03 -10.67 -7.71
N ILE A 108 10.38 -9.93 -8.60
CA ILE A 108 10.41 -8.46 -8.62
C ILE A 108 9.24 -7.91 -7.79
N LEU A 109 9.45 -6.86 -7.00
CA LEU A 109 8.37 -6.15 -6.33
C LEU A 109 7.82 -5.04 -7.24
N HIS A 110 6.51 -4.93 -7.30
CA HIS A 110 5.81 -3.80 -7.89
C HIS A 110 5.10 -3.00 -6.81
N TRP A 111 5.03 -1.68 -7.01
CA TRP A 111 4.20 -0.76 -6.26
C TRP A 111 3.35 0.03 -7.24
N ARG A 112 2.03 -0.20 -7.23
CA ARG A 112 1.08 0.40 -8.19
C ARG A 112 1.55 0.23 -9.65
N GLY A 113 2.06 -0.95 -9.97
CA GLY A 113 2.56 -1.32 -11.30
C GLY A 113 4.01 -0.95 -11.59
N MET A 114 4.67 -0.18 -10.72
CA MET A 114 6.07 0.22 -10.89
C MET A 114 7.04 -0.73 -10.19
N PRO A 115 8.06 -1.28 -10.87
CA PRO A 115 9.11 -2.04 -10.21
C PRO A 115 9.84 -1.21 -9.15
N VAL A 116 9.95 -1.76 -7.94
CA VAL A 116 10.60 -1.10 -6.79
C VAL A 116 11.59 -2.04 -6.11
N SER A 117 12.51 -1.46 -5.36
CA SER A 117 13.40 -2.22 -4.48
C SER A 117 12.71 -2.55 -3.16
N ASP A 118 13.25 -3.55 -2.44
CA ASP A 118 12.83 -3.91 -1.08
C ASP A 118 12.87 -2.72 -0.13
N ARG A 119 13.88 -1.85 -0.27
CA ARG A 119 14.00 -0.60 0.49
C ARG A 119 12.76 0.28 0.31
N VAL A 120 12.30 0.46 -0.92
CA VAL A 120 11.13 1.29 -1.23
C VAL A 120 9.84 0.63 -0.73
N ALA A 121 9.72 -0.68 -0.89
CA ALA A 121 8.54 -1.42 -0.47
C ALA A 121 8.39 -1.46 1.06
N LEU A 122 9.45 -1.78 1.80
CA LEU A 122 9.38 -2.14 3.23
C LEU A 122 9.95 -1.12 4.20
N ILE A 123 10.84 -0.22 3.73
CA ILE A 123 11.57 0.72 4.60
C ILE A 123 11.39 2.15 4.10
N PRO A 124 10.14 2.67 4.05
CA PRO A 124 9.84 3.99 3.49
C PRO A 124 10.59 5.11 4.22
N ASP A 125 10.78 5.01 5.54
CA ASP A 125 11.47 6.01 6.36
C ASP A 125 12.95 6.20 5.98
N SER A 126 13.52 5.28 5.19
CA SER A 126 14.88 5.43 4.66
C SER A 126 14.95 6.34 3.44
N ILE A 127 13.84 6.63 2.77
CA ILE A 127 13.77 7.43 1.55
C ILE A 127 13.84 8.92 1.93
N THR A 128 14.76 9.65 1.31
CA THR A 128 14.91 11.08 1.57
C THR A 128 14.24 11.93 0.49
N GLY A 129 13.91 13.18 0.82
CA GLY A 129 13.44 14.15 -0.16
C GLY A 129 14.46 14.38 -1.28
N GLN A 130 15.76 14.29 -0.99
CA GLN A 130 16.79 14.41 -2.01
C GLN A 130 16.84 13.20 -2.96
N ASP A 131 16.61 11.98 -2.45
CA ASP A 131 16.46 10.80 -3.32
C ASP A 131 15.32 11.02 -4.32
N ILE A 132 14.20 11.59 -3.86
CA ILE A 132 13.02 11.90 -4.68
C ILE A 132 13.34 12.98 -5.73
N LEU A 133 13.94 14.10 -5.33
CA LEU A 133 14.29 15.18 -6.27
C LEU A 133 15.28 14.73 -7.35
N ASN A 134 16.18 13.78 -7.02
CA ASN A 134 17.16 13.24 -7.95
C ASN A 134 16.64 12.08 -8.81
N THR A 135 15.39 11.64 -8.62
CA THR A 135 14.82 10.53 -9.38
C THR A 135 14.33 11.01 -10.74
N GLU A 136 15.00 10.56 -11.81
CA GLU A 136 14.64 10.86 -13.21
C GLU A 136 13.37 10.13 -13.68
N ASN A 137 13.12 8.93 -13.17
CA ASN A 137 11.91 8.20 -13.53
C ASN A 137 10.69 8.80 -12.81
N VAL A 138 9.87 9.54 -13.56
CA VAL A 138 8.67 10.23 -13.08
C VAL A 138 7.75 9.32 -12.25
N GLU A 139 7.47 8.11 -12.72
CA GLU A 139 6.56 7.19 -12.03
C GLU A 139 7.17 6.64 -10.75
N LEU A 140 8.48 6.35 -10.73
CA LEU A 140 9.19 5.98 -9.50
C LEU A 140 9.18 7.16 -8.51
N ARG A 141 9.41 8.39 -8.96
CA ARG A 141 9.39 9.58 -8.10
C ARG A 141 8.03 9.74 -7.41
N ARG A 142 6.92 9.51 -8.13
CA ARG A 142 5.57 9.51 -7.56
C ARG A 142 5.37 8.41 -6.52
N VAL A 143 5.87 7.20 -6.79
CA VAL A 143 5.87 6.10 -5.79
C VAL A 143 6.65 6.51 -4.55
N LEU A 144 7.85 7.07 -4.69
CA LEU A 144 8.66 7.48 -3.53
C LEU A 144 7.96 8.56 -2.68
N ILE A 145 7.29 9.52 -3.33
CA ILE A 145 6.48 10.54 -2.63
C ILE A 145 5.30 9.89 -1.90
N GLU A 146 4.59 8.95 -2.54
CA GLU A 146 3.51 8.19 -1.90
C GLU A 146 4.02 7.41 -0.67
N ARG A 147 5.21 6.80 -0.78
CA ARG A 147 5.80 5.98 0.30
C ARG A 147 6.10 6.78 1.56
N ILE A 148 6.64 7.99 1.43
CA ILE A 148 6.97 8.83 2.60
C ILE A 148 5.84 9.79 2.99
N GLY A 149 4.89 10.02 2.09
CA GLY A 149 3.81 10.99 2.26
C GLY A 149 4.23 12.43 1.99
N TYR A 150 3.25 13.26 1.62
CA TYR A 150 3.47 14.67 1.30
C TYR A 150 4.02 15.47 2.48
N ASP A 151 3.57 15.20 3.71
CA ASP A 151 3.99 15.93 4.91
C ASP A 151 5.51 15.79 5.13
N ALA A 152 6.03 14.56 5.09
CA ALA A 152 7.44 14.27 5.28
C ALA A 152 8.27 14.81 4.11
N PHE A 153 7.78 14.65 2.88
CA PHE A 153 8.46 15.17 1.70
C PHE A 153 8.58 16.70 1.75
N LEU A 154 7.47 17.41 1.94
CA LEU A 154 7.43 18.87 1.98
C LEU A 154 8.27 19.42 3.14
N LYS A 155 8.28 18.75 4.29
CA LYS A 155 9.14 19.13 5.43
C LYS A 155 10.64 19.05 5.11
N GLN A 156 11.05 18.11 4.26
CA GLN A 156 12.45 17.92 3.88
C GLN A 156 12.91 18.88 2.78
N VAL A 157 12.07 19.13 1.77
CA VAL A 157 12.49 19.86 0.57
C VAL A 157 11.96 21.29 0.49
N GLY A 158 10.91 21.62 1.25
CA GLY A 158 10.22 22.89 1.15
C GLY A 158 9.54 23.08 -0.20
N GLY A 159 9.45 24.32 -0.67
CA GLY A 159 8.88 24.65 -1.97
C GLY A 159 8.60 26.14 -2.12
N LEU A 160 8.15 26.53 -3.30
CA LEU A 160 7.80 27.90 -3.62
C LEU A 160 6.40 28.21 -3.07
N ILE A 161 6.31 29.15 -2.12
CA ILE A 161 5.00 29.63 -1.62
C ILE A 161 4.36 30.47 -2.73
N ARG A 162 3.22 30.00 -3.24
CA ARG A 162 2.42 30.68 -4.29
C ARG A 162 1.37 31.58 -3.70
N ASP A 163 0.80 31.19 -2.58
CA ASP A 163 -0.19 31.96 -1.83
C ASP A 163 -0.13 31.60 -0.35
N GLN A 164 -0.58 32.52 0.50
CA GLN A 164 -0.68 32.31 1.94
C GLN A 164 -1.85 33.11 2.50
N ASP A 165 -2.68 32.45 3.28
CA ASP A 165 -3.79 33.09 3.99
C ASP A 165 -4.04 32.43 5.36
N ARG A 166 -5.15 32.82 5.97
CA ARG A 166 -5.65 32.24 7.22
C ARG A 166 -7.16 32.11 7.15
N ASP A 167 -7.68 30.96 7.55
CA ASP A 167 -9.12 30.72 7.70
C ASP A 167 -9.46 30.31 9.15
N ALA A 168 -10.70 29.85 9.37
CA ALA A 168 -11.15 29.34 10.66
C ALA A 168 -10.33 28.13 11.16
N GLY A 169 -9.74 27.36 10.25
CA GLY A 169 -8.90 26.19 10.52
C GLY A 169 -7.43 26.51 10.75
N GLY A 170 -6.98 27.75 10.53
CA GLY A 170 -5.62 28.20 10.83
C GLY A 170 -4.88 28.78 9.63
N ASP A 171 -3.55 28.85 9.75
CA ASP A 171 -2.69 29.38 8.69
C ASP A 171 -2.52 28.34 7.57
N ARG A 172 -2.65 28.78 6.32
CA ARG A 172 -2.55 27.94 5.13
C ARG A 172 -1.51 28.50 4.17
N GLN A 173 -0.80 27.61 3.49
CA GLN A 173 0.14 27.98 2.43
C GLN A 173 -0.11 27.10 1.21
N LEU A 174 -0.23 27.71 0.04
CA LEU A 174 -0.20 27.01 -1.24
C LEU A 174 1.25 26.91 -1.68
N VAL A 175 1.79 25.69 -1.73
CA VAL A 175 3.20 25.42 -2.01
C VAL A 175 3.35 24.66 -3.31
N CYS A 176 4.27 25.11 -4.15
CA CYS A 176 4.60 24.52 -5.44
C CYS A 176 6.04 23.99 -5.44
N ILE A 177 6.21 22.72 -5.80
CA ILE A 177 7.51 22.10 -6.07
C ILE A 177 7.59 21.88 -7.58
N PRO A 178 8.43 22.63 -8.32
CA PRO A 178 8.59 22.44 -9.75
C PRO A 178 9.39 21.16 -10.04
N PHE A 179 9.00 20.47 -11.11
CA PHE A 179 9.78 19.41 -11.75
C PHE A 179 9.97 19.80 -13.22
N ASP A 180 11.14 19.56 -13.78
CA ASP A 180 11.43 19.92 -15.18
C ASP A 180 10.85 18.90 -16.18
N ASP A 181 10.58 17.69 -15.71
CA ASP A 181 10.18 16.50 -16.47
C ASP A 181 8.76 16.00 -16.11
N ASP A 182 8.02 16.69 -15.24
CA ASP A 182 6.66 16.33 -14.80
C ASP A 182 5.83 17.59 -14.47
N GLU A 183 4.51 17.39 -14.32
CA GLU A 183 3.62 18.38 -13.73
C GLU A 183 4.13 18.83 -12.36
N PRO A 184 4.15 20.15 -12.06
CA PRO A 184 4.59 20.62 -10.75
C PRO A 184 3.69 20.08 -9.65
N LEU A 185 4.29 19.66 -8.54
CA LEU A 185 3.53 19.22 -7.38
C LEU A 185 3.02 20.46 -6.63
N MET A 186 1.72 20.70 -6.73
CA MET A 186 1.01 21.72 -5.98
C MET A 186 0.38 21.12 -4.73
N MET A 187 0.58 21.76 -3.58
CA MET A 187 0.11 21.28 -2.29
C MET A 187 -0.50 22.41 -1.46
N LEU A 188 -1.64 22.14 -0.84
CA LEU A 188 -2.16 22.93 0.26
C LEU A 188 -1.52 22.44 1.55
N LYS A 189 -0.69 23.27 2.16
CA LYS A 189 -0.11 23.06 3.49
C LYS A 189 -1.00 23.76 4.53
N VAL A 190 -1.45 23.01 5.52
CA VAL A 190 -2.22 23.49 6.66
C VAL A 190 -1.50 23.08 7.94
N ILE A 191 -1.47 23.96 8.93
CA ILE A 191 -0.97 23.62 10.27
C ILE A 191 -2.17 23.49 11.19
N CYS A 192 -2.39 22.29 11.73
CA CYS A 192 -3.46 22.04 12.69
C CYS A 192 -3.21 22.90 13.95
N PRO A 193 -4.09 23.86 14.31
CA PRO A 193 -3.84 24.77 15.43
C PRO A 193 -3.76 24.08 16.79
N SER A 194 -4.47 22.96 16.96
CA SER A 194 -4.55 22.23 18.22
C SER A 194 -3.36 21.28 18.46
N THR A 195 -2.76 20.75 17.41
CA THR A 195 -1.65 19.77 17.52
C THR A 195 -0.31 20.33 17.03
N GLY A 196 -0.33 21.43 16.28
CA GLY A 196 0.82 21.94 15.55
C GLY A 196 1.27 21.03 14.39
N HIS A 197 0.52 19.97 14.09
CA HIS A 197 0.87 19.02 13.04
C HIS A 197 0.70 19.65 11.65
N LEU A 198 1.67 19.41 10.77
CA LEU A 198 1.62 19.84 9.37
C LEU A 198 0.85 18.82 8.56
N HIS A 199 -0.13 19.27 7.79
CA HIS A 199 -0.82 18.48 6.78
C HIS A 199 -0.58 19.09 5.41
N ALA A 200 -0.08 18.30 4.47
CA ALA A 200 0.14 18.65 3.08
C ALA A 200 -0.78 17.79 2.21
N LEU A 201 -1.64 18.46 1.45
CA LEU A 201 -2.61 17.82 0.58
C LEU A 201 -2.28 18.20 -0.86
N ARG A 202 -2.06 17.21 -1.73
CA ARG A 202 -1.89 17.48 -3.16
C ARG A 202 -3.19 18.07 -3.71
N VAL A 203 -3.05 19.11 -4.51
CA VAL A 203 -4.15 19.78 -5.20
C VAL A 203 -3.80 20.01 -6.67
N PRO A 204 -4.79 20.27 -7.56
CA PRO A 204 -4.53 20.56 -8.96
C PRO A 204 -3.47 21.67 -9.17
N PRO A 205 -2.58 21.53 -10.17
CA PRO A 205 -1.42 22.41 -10.34
C PRO A 205 -1.79 23.85 -10.73
N HIS A 206 -3.00 24.06 -11.25
CA HIS A 206 -3.46 25.35 -11.76
C HIS A 206 -4.07 26.24 -10.68
N MET A 207 -4.17 25.76 -9.45
CA MET A 207 -4.69 26.53 -8.33
C MET A 207 -3.82 27.74 -8.02
N ARG A 208 -4.48 28.83 -7.64
CA ARG A 208 -3.83 30.13 -7.42
C ARG A 208 -3.87 30.59 -5.98
N THR A 209 -4.86 30.17 -5.20
CA THR A 209 -5.05 30.60 -3.81
C THR A 209 -5.28 29.43 -2.87
N CYS A 210 -4.93 29.62 -1.59
CA CYS A 210 -5.20 28.66 -0.52
C CYS A 210 -6.70 28.41 -0.37
N HIS A 211 -7.53 29.45 -0.50
CA HIS A 211 -8.99 29.33 -0.47
C HIS A 211 -9.54 28.41 -1.56
N GLN A 212 -9.09 28.59 -2.81
CA GLN A 212 -9.47 27.71 -3.92
C GLN A 212 -9.05 26.26 -3.65
N ALA A 213 -7.83 26.06 -3.15
CA ALA A 213 -7.31 24.75 -2.83
C ALA A 213 -8.07 24.07 -1.70
N ALA A 214 -8.41 24.82 -0.64
CA ALA A 214 -9.18 24.31 0.49
C ALA A 214 -10.61 23.93 0.08
N ALA A 215 -11.26 24.75 -0.73
CA ALA A 215 -12.60 24.47 -1.26
C ALA A 215 -12.61 23.16 -2.08
N TRP A 216 -11.63 22.97 -2.96
CA TRP A 216 -11.50 21.75 -3.75
C TRP A 216 -11.23 20.51 -2.90
N VAL A 217 -10.35 20.63 -1.90
CA VAL A 217 -10.10 19.54 -0.93
C VAL A 217 -11.38 19.17 -0.20
N ALA A 218 -12.22 20.15 0.14
CA ALA A 218 -13.51 19.95 0.78
C ALA A 218 -14.62 19.48 -0.18
N GLY A 219 -14.32 19.30 -1.47
CA GLY A 219 -15.25 18.78 -2.48
C GLY A 219 -16.18 19.82 -3.12
N PHE A 220 -15.86 21.11 -3.02
CA PHE A 220 -16.62 22.19 -3.67
C PHE A 220 -16.07 22.49 -5.08
N ASP A 221 -16.97 22.61 -6.05
CA ASP A 221 -16.64 23.00 -7.42
C ASP A 221 -16.33 24.50 -7.55
N HIS A 222 -17.05 25.33 -6.77
CA HIS A 222 -16.89 26.77 -6.73
C HIS A 222 -16.31 27.22 -5.38
N PRO A 223 -15.15 27.91 -5.35
CA PRO A 223 -14.52 28.34 -4.11
C PRO A 223 -15.39 29.26 -3.24
N ASP A 224 -16.27 30.03 -3.86
CA ASP A 224 -17.13 30.98 -3.15
C ASP A 224 -18.19 30.29 -2.29
N ASP A 225 -18.50 29.00 -2.54
CA ASP A 225 -19.44 28.21 -1.74
C ASP A 225 -18.79 27.67 -0.45
N TYR A 226 -17.46 27.74 -0.35
CA TYR A 226 -16.72 27.24 0.80
C TYR A 226 -16.52 28.35 1.84
N HIS A 227 -17.19 28.21 2.99
CA HIS A 227 -17.09 29.12 4.13
C HIS A 227 -16.77 28.34 5.40
N PRO A 228 -15.48 28.10 5.72
CA PRO A 228 -15.11 27.34 6.90
C PRO A 228 -15.49 28.10 8.17
N ILE A 229 -16.17 27.40 9.07
CA ILE A 229 -16.49 27.87 10.42
C ILE A 229 -15.62 27.11 11.43
N VAL A 230 -15.32 27.73 12.56
CA VAL A 230 -14.63 27.06 13.66
C VAL A 230 -15.60 26.00 14.21
N GLU A 231 -15.21 24.72 14.16
CA GLU A 231 -15.96 23.68 14.87
C GLU A 231 -15.88 23.97 16.37
N SER A 232 -17.06 24.14 16.99
CA SER A 232 -17.24 24.47 18.41
C SER A 232 -17.06 23.26 19.32
#